data_AF-A0A4Q6E913-F1
#
_entry.id   AF-A0A4Q6E913-F1
#
_cell.length_a   1.000
_cell.length_b   1.000
_cell.length_c   1.000
_cell.angle_alpha   90.00
_cell.angle_beta   90.00
_cell.angle_gamma   90.00
#
_symmetry.space_group_name_H-M   'P 1'
#
loop_
_entity.id
_entity.type
_entity.pdbx_description
1 polymer ?
#
loop_
_entity_poly.entity_id
_entity_poly.type
_entity_poly.pdbx_seq_one_letter_code
_entity_poly.pdbx_strand_id
1 'polypeptide(L)'
;MAIPKKAISQLYLAFAVCGVAWAALQTYIVHSFGFDWYMAGIDGAASAILLTGACWLINNNLRYYQPGKGSYINLFIWCLALAALCTAGGRYLLPLLKPGEIYMAFFRKSLEIRFFTNFLAIGWMA
;
A
#
# COMPACT_ATOMS: atom_id res chain seq x y z
N MET A 1 11.17 -11.36 -26.36
CA MET A 1 10.81 -10.00 -26.81
C MET A 1 11.42 -9.01 -25.80
N ALA A 2 12.41 -8.22 -26.20
CA ALA A 2 13.05 -7.26 -25.29
C ALA A 2 12.12 -6.05 -25.08
N ILE A 3 11.79 -5.73 -23.83
CA ILE A 3 10.98 -4.56 -23.50
C ILE A 3 11.85 -3.30 -23.74
N PRO A 4 11.38 -2.30 -24.50
CA PRO A 4 12.15 -1.10 -24.76
C PRO A 4 12.44 -0.34 -23.46
N LYS A 5 13.70 0.08 -23.25
CA LYS A 5 14.16 0.78 -22.02
C LYS A 5 13.28 1.99 -21.65
N LYS A 6 12.73 2.69 -22.65
CA LYS A 6 11.82 3.82 -22.47
C LYS A 6 10.51 3.43 -21.77
N ALA A 7 9.93 2.27 -22.08
CA ALA A 7 8.69 1.80 -21.45
C ALA A 7 8.89 1.45 -19.97
N ILE A 8 10.05 0.89 -19.62
CA ILE A 8 10.42 0.58 -18.24
C ILE A 8 10.56 1.87 -17.41
N SER A 9 11.21 2.90 -17.96
CA SER A 9 11.33 4.20 -17.30
C SER A 9 9.98 4.88 -17.04
N GLN A 10 9.04 4.78 -17.98
CA GLN A 10 7.69 5.35 -17.82
C GLN A 10 6.88 4.60 -16.74
N LEU A 11 7.03 3.28 -16.64
CA LEU A 11 6.37 2.47 -15.61
C LEU A 11 6.84 2.85 -14.20
N TYR A 12 8.15 2.96 -13.99
CA TYR A 12 8.69 3.37 -12.68
C TYR A 12 8.26 4.78 -12.29
N LEU A 13 8.19 5.70 -13.27
CA LEU A 13 7.71 7.05 -13.04
C LEU A 13 6.22 7.07 -12.65
N ALA A 14 5.38 6.33 -13.37
CA ALA A 14 3.96 6.18 -13.03
C ALA A 14 3.80 5.60 -11.62
N PHE A 15 4.58 4.57 -11.28
CA PHE A 15 4.57 3.94 -9.95
C PHE A 15 4.95 4.92 -8.84
N ALA A 16 6.01 5.72 -9.04
CA ALA A 16 6.43 6.75 -8.10
C ALA A 16 5.37 7.85 -7.93
N VAL A 17 4.79 8.34 -9.02
CA VAL A 17 3.74 9.36 -8.99
C VAL A 17 2.50 8.86 -8.26
N CYS A 18 2.05 7.64 -8.56
CA CYS A 18 0.93 7.01 -7.86
C CYS A 18 1.22 6.82 -6.36
N GLY A 19 2.43 6.40 -6.01
CA GLY A 19 2.85 6.27 -4.61
C GLY A 19 2.83 7.61 -3.86
N VAL A 20 3.35 8.67 -4.47
CA VAL A 20 3.32 10.03 -3.90
C VAL A 20 1.89 10.56 -3.77
N ALA A 21 1.05 10.37 -4.79
CA ALA A 21 -0.35 10.76 -4.75
C ALA A 21 -1.10 10.03 -3.63
N TRP A 22 -0.86 8.73 -3.47
CA TRP A 22 -1.45 7.94 -2.39
C TRP A 22 -0.99 8.39 -1.01
N ALA A 23 0.31 8.67 -0.84
CA ALA A 23 0.85 9.22 0.39
C ALA A 23 0.19 10.55 0.74
N ALA A 24 0.08 11.47 -0.23
CA ALA A 24 -0.53 12.78 -0.04
C ALA A 24 -2.02 12.68 0.34
N LEU A 25 -2.77 11.79 -0.31
CA LEU A 25 -4.18 11.56 -0.01
C LEU A 25 -4.36 11.02 1.41
N GLN A 26 -3.57 10.01 1.78
CA GLN A 26 -3.60 9.42 3.12
C GLN A 26 -3.23 10.46 4.19
N THR A 27 -2.18 11.25 3.96
CA THR A 27 -1.78 12.35 4.84
C THR A 27 -2.89 13.38 4.98
N TYR A 28 -3.52 13.79 3.88
CA TYR A 28 -4.63 14.74 3.93
C TYR A 28 -5.81 14.20 4.74
N ILE A 29 -6.19 12.94 4.54
CA ILE A 29 -7.27 12.29 5.29
C ILE A 29 -6.92 12.31 6.79
N VAL A 30 -5.73 11.87 7.19
CA VAL A 30 -5.34 11.87 8.61
C VAL A 30 -5.30 13.29 9.19
N HIS A 31 -4.75 14.26 8.47
CA HIS A 31 -4.75 15.66 8.90
C HIS A 31 -6.18 16.22 9.06
N SER A 32 -7.13 15.81 8.20
CA SER A 32 -8.53 16.26 8.29
C SER A 32 -9.24 15.83 9.58
N PHE A 33 -8.73 14.81 10.29
CA PHE A 33 -9.19 14.40 11.61
C PHE A 33 -8.56 15.19 12.77
N GLY A 34 -7.80 16.25 12.48
CA GLY A 34 -7.22 17.15 13.48
C GLY A 34 -5.83 16.75 13.98
N PHE A 35 -5.14 15.81 13.31
CA PHE A 35 -3.76 15.46 13.60
C PHE A 35 -2.78 16.41 12.90
N ASP A 36 -1.65 16.71 13.55
CA ASP A 36 -0.61 17.56 12.98
C ASP A 36 -0.03 17.01 11.66
N TRP A 37 0.39 17.90 10.76
CA TRP A 37 0.97 17.56 9.46
C TRP A 37 2.17 16.63 9.55
N TYR A 38 2.99 16.75 10.60
CA TYR A 38 4.12 15.86 10.81
C TYR A 38 3.66 14.41 11.03
N MET A 39 2.68 14.22 11.91
CA MET A 39 2.16 12.88 12.23
C MET A 39 1.39 12.29 11.04
N ALA A 40 0.55 13.11 10.41
CA ALA A 40 -0.20 12.72 9.22
C ALA A 40 0.73 12.40 8.03
N GLY A 41 1.82 13.15 7.89
CA GLY A 41 2.86 12.95 6.88
C GLY A 41 3.57 11.62 7.05
N ILE A 42 3.99 11.31 8.27
CA ILE A 42 4.60 10.02 8.63
C ILE A 42 3.64 8.86 8.37
N ASP A 43 2.37 8.98 8.77
CA ASP A 43 1.36 7.94 8.54
C ASP A 43 1.15 7.67 7.05
N GLY A 44 0.98 8.73 6.26
CA GLY A 44 0.78 8.64 4.82
C GLY A 44 1.98 8.04 4.10
N ALA A 45 3.19 8.52 4.42
CA ALA A 45 4.42 7.99 3.86
C ALA A 45 4.64 6.51 4.22
N ALA A 46 4.48 6.13 5.49
CA ALA A 46 4.63 4.74 5.92
C ALA A 46 3.63 3.81 5.22
N SER A 47 2.37 4.23 5.14
CA SER A 47 1.31 3.47 4.45
C SER A 47 1.60 3.31 2.96
N ALA A 48 2.03 4.38 2.30
CA ALA A 48 2.37 4.37 0.87
C ALA A 48 3.60 3.52 0.56
N ILE A 49 4.65 3.55 1.40
CA ILE A 49 5.84 2.71 1.23
C ILE A 49 5.46 1.23 1.32
N LEU A 50 4.66 0.85 2.31
CA LEU A 50 4.20 -0.53 2.47
C LEU A 50 3.36 -1.00 1.27
N LEU A 51 2.43 -0.16 0.82
CA LEU A 51 1.59 -0.46 -0.35
C LEU A 51 2.43 -0.57 -1.63
N THR A 52 3.35 0.37 -1.85
CA THR A 52 4.29 0.37 -2.98
C THR A 52 5.13 -0.92 -2.98
N GLY A 53 5.61 -1.35 -1.80
CA GLY A 53 6.33 -2.63 -1.66
C GLY A 53 5.47 -3.83 -2.03
N ALA A 54 4.21 -3.87 -1.60
CA ALA A 54 3.28 -4.94 -1.95
C ALA A 54 2.93 -4.96 -3.44
N CYS A 55 2.64 -3.80 -4.04
CA CYS A 55 2.37 -3.67 -5.48
C CYS A 55 3.59 -4.06 -6.32
N TRP A 56 4.80 -3.76 -5.86
CA TRP A 56 6.02 -4.25 -6.49
C TRP A 56 6.14 -5.77 -6.38
N LEU A 57 5.84 -6.34 -5.21
CA LEU A 57 5.96 -7.78 -4.98
C LEU A 57 4.96 -8.59 -5.81
N ILE A 58 3.69 -8.15 -5.90
CA ILE A 58 2.69 -8.81 -6.74
C ILE A 58 3.05 -8.72 -8.23
N ASN A 59 3.50 -7.55 -8.69
CA ASN A 59 3.93 -7.38 -10.08
C ASN A 59 5.12 -8.27 -10.44
N ASN A 60 6.06 -8.48 -9.50
CA ASN A 60 7.16 -9.43 -9.70
C ASN A 60 6.68 -10.88 -9.71
N ASN A 61 5.72 -11.24 -8.85
CA ASN A 61 5.16 -12.60 -8.81
C ASN A 61 4.41 -12.93 -10.11
N LEU A 62 3.60 -11.99 -10.60
CA LEU A 62 2.81 -12.12 -11.83
C LEU A 62 3.67 -12.30 -13.09
N ARG A 63 4.88 -11.75 -13.10
CA ARG A 63 5.80 -11.92 -14.24
C ARG A 63 6.13 -13.37 -14.55
N TYR A 64 6.13 -14.24 -13.55
CA TYR A 64 6.42 -15.67 -13.68
C TYR A 64 5.17 -16.53 -13.53
N TYR A 65 4.02 -15.90 -13.34
CA TYR A 65 2.77 -16.58 -13.09
C TYR A 65 2.17 -17.13 -14.39
N GLN A 66 1.93 -18.44 -14.43
CA GLN A 66 1.27 -19.11 -15.56
C GLN A 66 -0.19 -19.39 -15.20
N PRO A 67 -1.17 -18.82 -15.92
CA PRO A 67 -2.56 -19.02 -15.59
C PRO A 67 -3.00 -20.46 -15.94
N GLY A 68 -3.15 -21.31 -14.93
CA GLY A 68 -3.79 -22.62 -15.01
C GLY A 68 -5.28 -22.59 -14.61
N LYS A 69 -5.97 -23.74 -14.69
CA LYS A 69 -7.34 -23.85 -14.15
C LYS A 69 -7.30 -23.69 -12.62
N GLY A 70 -8.09 -22.75 -12.06
CA GLY A 70 -8.06 -22.38 -10.62
C GLY A 70 -7.13 -21.21 -10.27
N SER A 71 -6.50 -20.61 -11.26
CA SER A 71 -5.50 -19.54 -11.12
C SER A 71 -5.99 -18.28 -10.40
N TYR A 72 -7.22 -17.83 -10.65
CA TYR A 72 -7.75 -16.58 -10.07
C TYR A 72 -7.89 -16.62 -8.53
N ILE A 73 -8.17 -17.79 -7.95
CA ILE A 73 -8.27 -17.95 -6.49
C ILE A 73 -6.89 -17.74 -5.85
N ASN A 74 -5.83 -18.24 -6.47
CA ASN A 74 -4.48 -18.05 -5.96
C ASN A 74 -4.09 -16.56 -5.98
N LEU A 75 -4.43 -15.86 -7.07
CA LEU A 75 -4.18 -14.42 -7.18
C LEU A 75 -4.93 -13.62 -6.11
N PHE A 76 -6.19 -13.96 -5.88
CA PHE A 76 -7.01 -13.36 -4.83
C PHE A 76 -6.38 -13.54 -3.44
N ILE A 77 -5.90 -14.76 -3.13
CA ILE A 77 -5.21 -15.06 -1.86
C ILE A 77 -3.93 -14.23 -1.72
N TRP A 78 -3.16 -14.06 -2.79
CA TRP A 78 -1.96 -13.20 -2.78
C TRP A 78 -2.30 -11.74 -2.49
N CYS A 79 -3.34 -11.19 -3.13
CA CYS A 79 -3.78 -9.82 -2.87
C CYS A 79 -4.24 -9.65 -1.41
N LEU A 80 -4.97 -10.64 -0.87
CA LEU A 80 -5.44 -10.64 0.51
C LEU A 80 -4.29 -10.72 1.52
N ALA A 81 -3.33 -11.61 1.27
CA ALA A 81 -2.14 -11.77 2.12
C ALA A 81 -1.28 -10.49 2.13
N LEU A 82 -1.06 -9.88 0.97
CA LEU A 82 -0.29 -8.64 0.86
C LEU A 82 -1.00 -7.46 1.52
N ALA A 83 -2.31 -7.33 1.36
CA ALA A 83 -3.09 -6.29 2.04
C ALA A 83 -3.05 -6.43 3.56
N ALA A 84 -3.15 -7.68 4.06
CA ALA A 84 -2.98 -7.98 5.47
C ALA A 84 -1.58 -7.62 5.95
N LEU A 85 -0.55 -7.93 5.16
CA LEU A 85 0.84 -7.60 5.46
C LEU A 85 1.08 -6.09 5.53
N CYS A 86 0.56 -5.30 4.58
CA CYS A 86 0.65 -3.83 4.63
C CYS A 86 -0.03 -3.27 5.88
N THR A 87 -1.23 -3.77 6.19
CA THR A 87 -2.01 -3.30 7.34
C THR A 87 -1.34 -3.68 8.67
N ALA A 88 -0.80 -4.91 8.76
CA ALA A 88 -0.01 -5.36 9.90
C ALA A 88 1.29 -4.56 10.02
N GLY A 89 1.97 -4.29 8.89
CA GLY A 89 3.15 -3.43 8.84
C GLY A 89 2.85 -2.06 9.46
N GLY A 90 1.77 -1.40 9.06
CA GLY A 90 1.34 -0.16 9.71
C GLY A 90 1.09 -0.33 11.20
N ARG A 91 0.36 -1.38 11.59
CA ARG A 91 0.02 -1.69 12.99
C ARG A 91 1.23 -1.90 13.89
N TYR A 92 2.32 -2.47 13.40
CA TYR A 92 3.49 -2.79 14.20
C TYR A 92 4.63 -1.78 14.05
N LEU A 93 4.76 -1.11 12.90
CA LEU A 93 5.84 -0.16 12.64
C LEU A 93 5.53 1.25 13.14
N LEU A 94 4.30 1.77 12.94
CA LEU A 94 3.95 3.13 13.38
C LEU A 94 4.05 3.34 14.90
N PRO A 95 3.69 2.38 15.77
CA PRO A 95 3.87 2.54 17.21
C PRO A 95 5.34 2.69 17.65
N LEU A 96 6.32 2.25 16.84
CA LEU A 96 7.74 2.40 17.17
C LEU A 96 8.17 3.87 17.26
N LEU A 97 7.42 4.76 16.60
CA LEU A 97 7.63 6.21 16.66
C LEU A 97 7.00 6.86 17.90
N LYS A 98 6.40 6.05 18.79
CA LYS A 98 5.72 6.48 20.02
C LYS A 98 4.75 7.65 19.82
N PRO A 99 3.80 7.55 18.87
CA PRO A 99 2.80 8.58 18.70
C PRO A 99 1.81 8.62 19.88
N GLY A 100 1.09 9.73 20.02
CA GLY A 100 0.15 9.91 21.13
C GLY A 100 -1.01 8.90 21.12
N GLU A 101 -1.56 8.65 22.31
CA GLU A 101 -2.66 7.69 22.53
C GLU A 101 -3.90 7.98 21.67
N ILE A 102 -4.23 9.26 21.47
CA ILE A 102 -5.37 9.68 20.63
C ILE A 102 -5.19 9.23 19.18
N TYR A 103 -3.97 9.40 18.64
CA TYR A 103 -3.64 8.94 17.31
C TYR A 103 -3.69 7.42 17.21
N MET A 104 -3.16 6.71 18.22
CA MET A 104 -3.19 5.24 18.24
C MET A 104 -4.62 4.69 18.29
N ALA A 105 -5.53 5.33 19.03
CA ALA A 105 -6.94 4.98 19.06
C ALA A 105 -7.61 5.16 17.69
N PHE A 106 -7.40 6.32 17.04
CA PHE A 106 -7.86 6.57 15.67
C PHE A 106 -7.29 5.55 14.68
N PHE A 107 -5.98 5.33 14.73
CA PHE A 107 -5.28 4.42 13.82
C PHE A 107 -5.84 3.01 13.91
N ARG A 108 -6.04 2.48 15.13
CA ARG A 108 -6.64 1.15 15.36
C ARG A 108 -8.05 1.03 14.78
N LYS A 109 -8.87 2.08 14.89
CA LYS A 109 -10.22 2.11 14.30
C LYS A 109 -10.19 2.20 12.78
N SER A 110 -9.16 2.82 12.21
CA SER A 110 -8.98 2.92 10.75
C SER A 110 -8.39 1.68 10.08
N LEU A 111 -7.97 0.65 10.84
CA LEU A 111 -7.28 -0.52 10.26
C LEU A 111 -8.13 -1.29 9.25
N GLU A 112 -9.43 -1.41 9.49
CA GLU A 112 -10.34 -2.13 8.60
C GLU A 112 -10.45 -1.45 7.24
N ILE A 113 -10.67 -0.13 7.22
CA ILE A 113 -10.76 0.61 5.96
C ILE A 113 -9.44 0.59 5.21
N ARG A 114 -8.31 0.71 5.93
CA ARG A 114 -6.96 0.62 5.34
C ARG A 114 -6.70 -0.74 4.72
N PHE A 115 -7.16 -1.82 5.36
CA PHE A 115 -7.06 -3.16 4.80
C PHE A 115 -7.79 -3.28 3.47
N PHE A 116 -9.05 -2.83 3.41
CA PHE A 116 -9.83 -2.89 2.18
C PHE A 116 -9.27 -1.99 1.07
N THR A 117 -8.78 -0.79 1.40
CA THR A 117 -8.13 0.07 0.41
C THR A 117 -6.82 -0.51 -0.10
N ASN A 118 -6.02 -1.13 0.77
CA ASN A 118 -4.80 -1.85 0.37
C ASN A 118 -5.15 -3.04 -0.54
N PHE A 119 -6.16 -3.83 -0.15
CA PHE A 119 -6.62 -4.98 -0.94
C PHE A 119 -7.08 -4.56 -2.34
N LEU A 120 -7.88 -3.49 -2.43
CA LEU A 120 -8.35 -2.97 -3.71
C LEU A 120 -7.19 -2.44 -4.56
N ALA A 121 -6.26 -1.67 -3.98
CA ALA A 121 -5.13 -1.11 -4.70
C ALA A 121 -4.16 -2.18 -5.22
N ILE A 122 -3.87 -3.20 -4.41
CA ILE A 122 -3.04 -4.34 -4.81
C ILE A 122 -3.76 -5.17 -5.88
N GLY A 123 -5.05 -5.43 -5.70
CA GLY A 123 -5.86 -6.17 -6.67
C GLY A 123 -6.00 -5.46 -8.01
N TRP A 124 -6.06 -4.12 -8.03
CA TRP A 124 -6.09 -3.34 -9.28
C TRP A 124 -4.75 -3.38 -10.04
N MET A 125 -3.64 -3.52 -9.31
CA MET A 125 -2.31 -3.66 -9.91
C MET A 125 -2.09 -5.07 -10.48
N ALA A 126 -2.81 -6.06 -9.97
CA ALA A 126 -2.61 -7.49 -10.24
C ALA A 126 -3.36 -7.96 -11.49
#